data_AF-A0A7S3FN41-F1
#
_entry.id   AF-A0A7S3FN41-F1
#
_cell.length_a   1.000
_cell.length_b   1.000
_cell.length_c   1.000
_cell.angle_alpha   90.00
_cell.angle_beta   90.00
_cell.angle_gamma   90.00
#
_symmetry.space_group_name_H-M   'P 1'
#
loop_
_entity.id
_entity.type
_entity.pdbx_description
1 polymer ?
#
loop_
_entity_poly.entity_id
_entity_poly.type
_entity_poly.pdbx_seq_one_letter_code
_entity_poly.pdbx_strand_id
1 'polypeptide(L)'
;AKRANLPRLSAAARVLISLPYSQLEEVLQVVSSCQSHVDRDATYVESSLDLMGNYAEDIKAGREVPMDLVAVGSKAAQLTLCMEVKRALRRLYGVTDAQLAAYVEKGGRMGQQRQARRQRGPGVWDFKGVHVGEEAHAWVAQCKLFKKALKADGQRERERARRDE
;
A
#
# COMPACT_ATOMS: atom_id res chain seq x y z
N ALA A 1 -5.93 16.25 -13.04
CA ALA A 1 -5.37 14.88 -13.18
C ALA A 1 -6.50 13.89 -13.44
N LYS A 2 -6.29 12.80 -14.21
CA LYS A 2 -7.32 11.75 -14.37
C LYS A 2 -7.50 11.04 -13.01
N ARG A 3 -8.74 11.04 -12.48
CA ARG A 3 -9.07 10.36 -11.22
C ARG A 3 -8.78 8.87 -11.33
N ALA A 4 -8.22 8.28 -10.27
CA ALA A 4 -8.06 6.84 -10.20
C ALA A 4 -9.44 6.19 -10.09
N ASN A 5 -9.73 5.19 -10.92
CA ASN A 5 -10.91 4.36 -10.73
C ASN A 5 -10.62 3.35 -9.62
N LEU A 6 -10.79 3.77 -8.35
CA LEU A 6 -10.52 2.95 -7.18
C LEU A 6 -11.28 1.61 -7.18
N PRO A 7 -12.57 1.53 -7.55
CA PRO A 7 -13.25 0.24 -7.69
C PRO A 7 -12.53 -0.74 -8.62
N ARG A 8 -12.09 -0.26 -9.80
CA ARG A 8 -11.35 -1.09 -10.76
C ARG A 8 -9.98 -1.49 -10.24
N LEU A 9 -9.28 -0.58 -9.56
CA LEU A 9 -7.99 -0.90 -8.93
C LEU A 9 -8.14 -1.93 -7.81
N SER A 10 -9.15 -1.80 -6.96
CA SER A 10 -9.46 -2.80 -5.94
C SER A 10 -9.79 -4.16 -6.55
N ALA A 11 -10.59 -4.20 -7.62
CA ALA A 11 -10.84 -5.44 -8.35
C ALA A 11 -9.54 -6.07 -8.90
N ALA A 12 -8.69 -5.26 -9.55
CA ALA A 12 -7.40 -5.70 -10.06
C ALA A 12 -6.47 -6.22 -8.94
N ALA A 13 -6.44 -5.56 -7.79
CA ALA A 13 -5.67 -6.02 -6.63
C ALA A 13 -6.15 -7.38 -6.11
N ARG A 14 -7.46 -7.65 -6.10
CA ARG A 14 -8.00 -8.97 -5.72
C ARG A 14 -7.57 -10.05 -6.70
N VAL A 15 -7.61 -9.75 -8.00
CA VAL A 15 -7.13 -10.66 -9.05
C VAL A 15 -5.66 -10.96 -8.81
N LEU A 16 -4.82 -9.93 -8.65
CA LEU A 16 -3.38 -10.05 -8.43
C LEU A 16 -3.05 -10.94 -7.23
N ILE A 17 -3.73 -10.76 -6.09
CA ILE A 17 -3.55 -11.58 -4.88
C ILE A 17 -3.97 -13.04 -5.11
N SER A 18 -4.91 -13.28 -6.01
CA SER A 18 -5.50 -14.60 -6.25
C SER A 18 -4.77 -15.41 -7.30
N LEU A 19 -3.85 -14.81 -8.06
CA LEU A 19 -3.11 -15.48 -9.12
C LEU A 19 -2.31 -16.67 -8.59
N PRO A 20 -2.26 -17.80 -9.33
CA PRO A 20 -1.45 -18.96 -8.97
C PRO A 20 0.00 -18.75 -9.40
N TYR A 21 0.73 -17.88 -8.68
CA TYR A 21 2.16 -17.68 -8.92
C TYR A 21 2.90 -19.01 -8.86
N SER A 22 3.69 -19.28 -9.90
CA SER A 22 4.46 -20.52 -10.05
C SER A 22 5.86 -20.38 -9.48
N GLN A 23 6.43 -19.18 -9.60
CA GLN A 23 7.77 -18.86 -9.13
C GLN A 23 7.72 -17.84 -7.99
N LEU A 24 8.58 -18.02 -6.98
CA LEU A 24 8.69 -17.07 -5.88
C LEU A 24 9.14 -15.68 -6.36
N GLU A 25 9.94 -15.66 -7.44
CA GLU A 25 10.40 -14.43 -8.11
C GLU A 25 9.24 -13.54 -8.56
N GLU A 26 8.17 -14.12 -9.12
CA GLU A 26 6.98 -13.36 -9.56
C GLU A 26 6.31 -12.66 -8.38
N VAL A 27 6.22 -13.34 -7.23
CA VAL A 27 5.66 -12.77 -6.00
C VAL A 27 6.55 -11.65 -5.47
N LEU A 28 7.88 -11.87 -5.44
CA LEU A 28 8.87 -10.89 -5.01
C LEU A 28 8.84 -9.64 -5.90
N GLN A 29 8.69 -9.80 -7.21
CA GLN A 29 8.58 -8.71 -8.16
C GLN A 29 7.36 -7.83 -7.87
N VAL A 30 6.20 -8.43 -7.61
CA VAL A 30 4.97 -7.70 -7.30
C VAL A 30 5.08 -6.99 -5.95
N VAL A 31 5.57 -7.68 -4.92
CA VAL A 31 5.80 -7.13 -3.59
C VAL A 31 6.77 -5.95 -3.64
N SER A 32 7.89 -6.10 -4.35
CA SER A 32 8.90 -5.05 -4.54
C SER A 32 8.34 -3.86 -5.31
N SER A 33 7.58 -4.10 -6.39
CA SER A 33 6.95 -3.03 -7.18
C SER A 33 5.94 -2.23 -6.35
N CYS A 34 5.13 -2.92 -5.53
CA CYS A 34 4.22 -2.26 -4.59
C CYS A 34 4.99 -1.40 -3.57
N GLN A 35 6.12 -1.91 -3.04
CA GLN A 35 6.98 -1.18 -2.11
C GLN A 35 7.56 0.08 -2.78
N SER A 36 8.18 -0.05 -3.95
CA SER A 36 8.77 1.09 -4.66
C SER A 36 7.74 2.16 -5.01
N HIS A 37 6.50 1.77 -5.35
CA HIS A 37 5.42 2.73 -5.56
C HIS A 37 5.02 3.49 -4.30
N VAL A 38 4.99 2.81 -3.15
CA VAL A 38 4.74 3.46 -1.86
C VAL A 38 5.87 4.41 -1.53
N ASP A 39 7.12 3.97 -1.59
CA ASP A 39 8.28 4.78 -1.21
C ASP A 39 8.44 6.04 -2.08
N ARG A 40 8.18 5.93 -3.38
CA ARG A 40 8.29 7.07 -4.30
C ARG A 40 7.24 8.15 -4.02
N ASP A 41 6.02 7.75 -3.66
CA ASP A 41 4.87 8.66 -3.65
C ASP A 41 4.34 8.93 -2.23
N ALA A 42 4.86 8.27 -1.19
CA ALA A 42 4.45 8.46 0.21
C ALA A 42 4.69 9.90 0.70
N THR A 43 5.87 10.46 0.41
CA THR A 43 6.24 11.83 0.80
C THR A 43 5.26 12.87 0.30
N TYR A 44 4.71 12.68 -0.89
CA TYR A 44 3.69 13.58 -1.44
C TYR A 44 2.40 13.58 -0.58
N VAL A 45 1.94 12.39 -0.17
CA VAL A 45 0.73 12.27 0.66
C VAL A 45 1.00 12.77 2.09
N GLU A 46 2.17 12.49 2.65
CA GLU A 46 2.54 12.93 4.00
C GLU A 46 2.70 14.44 4.10
N SER A 47 3.44 15.06 3.16
CA SER A 47 3.58 16.52 3.11
C SER A 47 2.23 17.21 2.88
N SER A 48 1.37 16.63 2.02
CA SER A 48 0.02 17.14 1.81
C SER A 48 -0.81 17.08 3.09
N LEU A 49 -0.73 15.99 3.86
CA LEU A 49 -1.41 15.85 5.15
C LEU A 49 -0.94 16.86 6.20
N ASP A 50 0.36 17.15 6.24
CA ASP A 50 0.90 18.10 7.21
C ASP A 50 0.44 19.53 6.87
N LEU A 51 0.28 19.86 5.59
CA LEU A 51 -0.36 21.08 5.12
C LEU A 51 -1.88 21.12 5.38
N MET A 52 -2.52 19.98 5.65
CA MET A 52 -3.97 19.91 5.89
C MET A 52 -4.43 20.41 7.27
N GLY A 53 -3.51 20.75 8.20
CA GLY A 53 -3.79 21.43 9.48
C GLY A 53 -5.20 21.23 10.05
N ASN A 54 -5.98 22.32 10.10
CA ASN A 54 -7.39 22.35 10.54
C ASN A 54 -8.41 22.24 9.39
N TYR A 55 -8.05 21.72 8.22
CA TYR A 55 -9.00 21.62 7.09
C TYR A 55 -10.25 20.80 7.41
N ALA A 56 -10.20 19.91 8.40
CA ALA A 56 -11.40 19.24 8.89
C ALA A 56 -12.45 20.21 9.48
N GLU A 57 -12.01 21.29 10.12
CA GLU A 57 -12.86 22.38 10.60
C GLU A 57 -13.28 23.30 9.45
N ASP A 58 -12.38 23.60 8.52
CA ASP A 58 -12.68 24.44 7.36
C ASP A 58 -13.73 23.79 6.44
N ILE A 59 -13.62 22.49 6.17
CA ILE A 59 -14.62 21.73 5.39
C ILE A 59 -15.97 21.73 6.11
N LYS A 60 -15.98 21.54 7.45
CA LYS A 60 -17.23 21.61 8.24
C LYS A 60 -17.85 23.01 8.21
N ALA A 61 -17.03 24.04 8.17
CA ALA A 61 -17.43 25.44 8.08
C ALA A 61 -17.75 25.90 6.65
N GLY A 62 -17.62 25.03 5.64
CA GLY A 62 -17.84 25.36 4.23
C GLY A 62 -16.80 26.31 3.63
N ARG A 63 -15.64 26.47 4.28
CA ARG A 63 -14.53 27.30 3.78
C ARG A 63 -13.75 26.56 2.70
N GLU A 64 -13.27 27.31 1.71
CA GLU A 64 -12.48 26.76 0.61
C GLU A 64 -11.14 26.24 1.11
N VAL A 65 -10.76 25.04 0.66
CA VAL A 65 -9.49 24.40 1.01
C VAL A 65 -8.54 24.57 -0.16
N PRO A 66 -7.34 25.16 0.02
CA PRO A 66 -6.42 25.49 -1.09
C PRO A 66 -5.67 24.27 -1.67
N MET A 67 -6.27 23.08 -1.58
CA MET A 67 -5.67 21.81 -1.99
C MET A 67 -6.72 20.91 -2.65
N ASP A 68 -6.32 20.21 -3.71
CA ASP A 68 -7.13 19.17 -4.34
C ASP A 68 -7.16 17.91 -3.45
N LEU A 69 -8.08 17.89 -2.49
CA LEU A 69 -8.30 16.77 -1.57
C LEU A 69 -8.62 15.47 -2.30
N VAL A 70 -9.28 15.55 -3.46
CA VAL A 70 -9.63 14.38 -4.27
C VAL A 70 -8.36 13.77 -4.86
N ALA A 71 -7.45 14.58 -5.40
CA ALA A 71 -6.18 14.09 -5.93
C ALA A 71 -5.31 13.44 -4.84
N VAL A 72 -5.13 14.11 -3.69
CA VAL A 72 -4.32 13.60 -2.59
C VAL A 72 -4.95 12.35 -1.96
N GLY A 73 -6.26 12.38 -1.70
CA GLY A 73 -7.01 11.26 -1.13
C GLY A 73 -7.02 10.04 -2.06
N SER A 74 -7.23 10.26 -3.36
CA SER A 74 -7.14 9.20 -4.37
C SER A 74 -5.75 8.58 -4.40
N LYS A 75 -4.69 9.39 -4.24
CA LYS A 75 -3.32 8.88 -4.19
C LYS A 75 -3.09 8.06 -2.92
N ALA A 76 -3.54 8.55 -1.77
CA ALA A 76 -3.47 7.82 -0.49
C ALA A 76 -4.19 6.47 -0.57
N ALA A 77 -5.36 6.41 -1.21
CA ALA A 77 -6.10 5.16 -1.44
C ALA A 77 -5.31 4.17 -2.31
N GLN A 78 -4.70 4.63 -3.40
CA GLN A 78 -3.86 3.79 -4.26
C GLN A 78 -2.68 3.21 -3.49
N LEU A 79 -1.96 4.04 -2.73
CA LEU A 79 -0.79 3.57 -1.96
C LEU A 79 -1.22 2.60 -0.85
N THR A 80 -2.33 2.86 -0.19
CA THR A 80 -2.91 1.93 0.81
C THR A 80 -3.23 0.59 0.18
N LEU A 81 -3.78 0.57 -1.05
CA LEU A 81 -4.04 -0.67 -1.78
C LEU A 81 -2.74 -1.43 -2.12
N CYS A 82 -1.68 -0.73 -2.54
CA CYS A 82 -0.36 -1.33 -2.75
C CYS A 82 0.19 -1.98 -1.48
N MET A 83 0.05 -1.31 -0.33
CA MET A 83 0.47 -1.86 0.96
C MET A 83 -0.32 -3.12 1.34
N GLU A 84 -1.63 -3.15 1.08
CA GLU A 84 -2.45 -4.32 1.34
C GLU A 84 -2.13 -5.49 0.41
N VAL A 85 -1.88 -5.24 -0.89
CA VAL A 85 -1.37 -6.26 -1.83
C VAL A 85 -0.04 -6.82 -1.33
N LYS A 86 0.90 -5.95 -0.94
CA LYS A 86 2.20 -6.34 -0.37
C LYS A 86 1.99 -7.28 0.82
N ARG A 87 1.16 -6.88 1.80
CA ARG A 87 0.87 -7.67 3.00
C ARG A 87 0.21 -9.00 2.69
N ALA A 88 -0.74 -9.02 1.75
CA ALA A 88 -1.44 -10.21 1.33
C ALA A 88 -0.50 -11.24 0.72
N LEU A 89 0.27 -10.84 -0.29
CA LEU A 89 1.19 -11.73 -0.99
C LEU A 89 2.30 -12.22 -0.06
N ARG A 90 2.85 -11.36 0.79
CA ARG A 90 3.85 -11.77 1.78
C ARG A 90 3.32 -12.83 2.74
N ARG A 91 2.08 -12.67 3.21
CA ARG A 91 1.43 -13.65 4.09
C ARG A 91 1.12 -14.96 3.35
N LEU A 92 0.56 -14.87 2.14
CA LEU A 92 0.16 -16.04 1.35
C LEU A 92 1.35 -16.87 0.87
N TYR A 93 2.50 -16.27 0.63
CA TYR A 93 3.67 -16.98 0.08
C TYR A 93 4.84 -17.07 1.06
N GLY A 94 4.67 -16.59 2.29
CA GLY A 94 5.72 -16.63 3.31
C GLY A 94 6.96 -15.81 2.96
N VAL A 95 6.79 -14.70 2.23
CA VAL A 95 7.91 -13.86 1.79
C VAL A 95 8.49 -13.09 2.97
N THR A 96 9.76 -13.36 3.27
CA THR A 96 10.51 -12.72 4.35
C THR A 96 11.15 -11.41 3.91
N ASP A 97 11.51 -10.55 4.87
CA ASP A 97 12.23 -9.31 4.59
C ASP A 97 13.61 -9.59 3.97
N ALA A 98 14.33 -10.60 4.46
CA ALA A 98 15.60 -11.04 3.88
C ALA A 98 15.49 -11.49 2.41
N GLN A 99 14.40 -12.20 2.06
CA GLN A 99 14.15 -12.59 0.66
C GLN A 99 13.87 -11.38 -0.23
N LEU A 100 13.14 -10.39 0.28
CA LEU A 100 12.83 -9.16 -0.45
C LEU A 100 14.10 -8.29 -0.63
N ALA A 101 14.88 -8.10 0.43
CA ALA A 101 16.13 -7.33 0.41
C ALA A 101 17.12 -7.94 -0.59
N ALA A 102 17.38 -9.24 -0.50
CA ALA A 102 18.29 -9.92 -1.42
C ALA A 102 17.79 -9.89 -2.89
N TYR A 103 16.47 -9.80 -3.12
CA TYR A 103 15.91 -9.67 -4.47
C TYR A 103 16.19 -8.28 -5.03
N VAL A 104 16.02 -7.24 -4.22
CA VAL A 104 16.33 -5.85 -4.58
C VAL A 104 17.83 -5.67 -4.83
N GLU A 105 18.69 -6.16 -3.94
CA GLU A 105 20.15 -6.07 -4.05
C GLU A 105 20.69 -6.74 -5.32
N LYS A 106 20.10 -7.87 -5.71
CA LYS A 106 20.51 -8.63 -6.91
C LYS A 106 19.84 -8.14 -8.21
N GLY A 107 19.20 -6.97 -8.19
CA GLY A 107 18.58 -6.37 -9.36
C GLY A 107 17.47 -7.23 -9.95
N GLY A 108 16.69 -7.91 -9.11
CA GLY A 108 15.58 -8.76 -9.52
C GLY A 108 15.96 -10.15 -10.01
N ARG A 109 17.22 -10.57 -9.87
CA ARG A 109 17.70 -11.89 -10.34
C ARG A 109 17.76 -12.96 -9.23
N MET A 110 16.87 -12.87 -8.24
CA MET A 110 16.78 -13.90 -7.20
C MET A 110 15.83 -15.01 -7.59
N GLY A 111 16.41 -16.15 -7.97
CA GLY A 111 15.76 -17.44 -7.78
C GLY A 111 14.76 -17.85 -8.86
N GLN A 112 15.21 -17.90 -10.11
CA GLN A 112 14.55 -18.66 -11.20
C GLN A 112 14.30 -20.15 -10.87
N GLN A 113 14.71 -20.63 -9.69
CA GLN A 113 14.63 -22.04 -9.28
C GLN A 113 13.74 -22.31 -8.06
N ARG A 114 13.15 -21.29 -7.40
CA ARG A 114 12.29 -21.52 -6.22
C ARG A 114 10.81 -21.46 -6.59
N GLN A 115 10.16 -22.63 -6.58
CA GLN A 115 8.72 -22.75 -6.69
C GLN A 115 8.01 -21.96 -5.58
N ALA A 116 6.99 -21.19 -5.97
CA ALA A 116 6.13 -20.51 -5.02
C ALA A 116 5.19 -21.53 -4.35
N ARG A 117 5.21 -21.58 -3.01
CA ARG A 117 4.26 -22.38 -2.23
C ARG A 117 3.26 -21.47 -1.53
N ARG A 118 2.02 -21.49 -2.01
CA ARG A 118 0.92 -20.73 -1.41
C ARG A 118 0.47 -21.41 -0.11
N GLN A 119 0.52 -20.66 0.98
CA GLN A 119 -0.03 -20.99 2.29
C GLN A 119 -1.56 -20.81 2.27
N ARG A 120 -2.26 -21.54 3.15
CA ARG A 120 -3.70 -21.33 3.35
C ARG A 120 -3.92 -19.92 3.87
N GLY A 121 -4.72 -19.14 3.15
CA GLY A 121 -5.12 -17.80 3.53
C GLY A 121 -6.63 -17.61 3.49
N PRO A 122 -7.12 -16.44 3.90
CA PRO A 122 -8.55 -16.13 3.79
C PRO A 122 -8.99 -16.19 2.32
N GLY A 123 -10.17 -16.75 2.07
CA GLY A 123 -10.72 -16.89 0.71
C GLY A 123 -11.03 -15.54 0.03
N VAL A 124 -11.22 -14.48 0.83
CA VAL A 124 -11.39 -13.11 0.35
C VAL A 124 -10.47 -12.20 1.16
N TRP A 125 -9.63 -11.42 0.47
CA TRP A 125 -8.85 -10.36 1.11
C TRP A 125 -9.70 -9.10 1.21
N ASP A 126 -9.93 -8.65 2.43
CA ASP A 126 -10.61 -7.39 2.71
C ASP A 126 -9.57 -6.26 2.77
N PHE A 127 -9.68 -5.27 1.88
CA PHE A 127 -8.79 -4.11 1.85
C PHE A 127 -9.21 -3.11 2.93
N LYS A 128 -8.94 -3.49 4.18
CA LYS A 128 -9.25 -2.65 5.34
C LYS A 128 -8.54 -1.31 5.21
N GLY A 129 -9.31 -0.25 5.05
CA GLY A 129 -8.80 1.13 5.02
C GLY A 129 -8.66 1.76 3.64
N VAL A 130 -9.26 1.19 2.60
CA VAL A 130 -9.48 1.88 1.31
C VAL A 130 -10.94 2.35 1.26
N HIS A 131 -11.16 3.65 1.46
CA HIS A 131 -12.44 4.31 1.27
C HIS A 131 -12.63 4.73 -0.19
N VAL A 132 -13.83 4.50 -0.70
CA VAL A 132 -14.22 4.79 -2.09
C VAL A 132 -15.21 5.98 -2.14
N GLY A 133 -15.46 6.64 -1.00
CA GLY A 133 -16.35 7.80 -0.94
C GLY A 133 -15.73 9.02 -1.63
N GLU A 134 -16.53 9.78 -2.39
CA GLU A 134 -16.06 10.97 -3.11
C GLU A 134 -16.08 12.26 -2.28
N GLU A 135 -16.54 12.20 -1.04
CA GLU A 135 -16.67 13.37 -0.16
C GLU A 135 -15.31 13.85 0.39
N ALA A 136 -15.16 15.17 0.57
CA ALA A 136 -13.93 15.79 1.10
C ALA A 136 -13.46 15.18 2.45
N HIS A 137 -14.40 14.87 3.35
CA HIS A 137 -14.09 14.22 4.63
C HIS A 137 -13.58 12.78 4.46
N ALA A 138 -14.09 12.04 3.48
CA ALA A 138 -13.65 10.67 3.19
C ALA A 138 -12.19 10.67 2.71
N TRP A 139 -11.78 11.67 1.92
CA TRP A 139 -10.40 11.81 1.45
C TRP A 139 -9.42 12.15 2.57
N VAL A 140 -9.80 13.05 3.48
CA VAL A 140 -8.98 13.33 4.68
C VAL A 140 -8.83 12.08 5.55
N ALA A 141 -9.93 11.33 5.75
CA ALA A 141 -9.88 10.07 6.48
C ALA A 141 -8.96 9.04 5.80
N GLN A 142 -9.03 8.93 4.47
CA GLN A 142 -8.16 8.04 3.69
C GLN A 142 -6.68 8.37 3.87
N CYS A 143 -6.32 9.66 3.81
CA CYS A 143 -4.95 10.09 4.03
C CYS A 143 -4.46 9.74 5.45
N LYS A 144 -5.30 9.95 6.48
CA LYS A 144 -4.98 9.54 7.86
C LYS A 144 -4.78 8.04 8.00
N LEU A 145 -5.62 7.23 7.33
CA LEU A 145 -5.48 5.77 7.29
C LEU A 145 -4.17 5.34 6.65
N PHE A 146 -3.81 5.97 5.52
CA PHE A 146 -2.52 5.74 4.87
C PHE A 146 -1.35 6.05 5.80
N LYS A 147 -1.32 7.22 6.44
CA LYS A 147 -0.25 7.61 7.39
C LYS A 147 -0.14 6.62 8.56
N LYS A 148 -1.27 6.12 9.08
CA LYS A 148 -1.28 5.08 10.12
C LYS A 148 -0.74 3.74 9.59
N ALA A 149 -1.14 3.34 8.38
CA ALA A 149 -0.67 2.11 7.75
C ALA A 149 0.85 2.16 7.51
N LEU A 150 1.38 3.29 7.04
CA LEU A 150 2.80 3.54 6.79
C LEU A 150 3.63 3.46 8.08
N LYS A 151 3.18 4.12 9.15
CA LYS A 151 3.83 4.02 10.48
C LYS A 151 3.88 2.60 11.01
N ALA A 152 2.77 1.84 10.89
CA ALA A 152 2.72 0.45 11.33
C ALA A 152 3.67 -0.45 10.51
N ASP A 153 3.88 -0.13 9.23
CA ASP A 153 4.83 -0.82 8.36
C ASP A 153 6.27 -0.55 8.81
N GLY A 154 6.64 0.73 8.95
CA GLY A 154 8.00 1.11 9.37
C GLY A 154 8.33 0.72 10.81
N GLN A 155 7.36 0.68 11.72
CA GLN A 155 7.56 0.15 13.08
C GLN A 155 7.83 -1.35 13.08
N ARG A 156 7.12 -2.13 12.24
CA ARG A 156 7.36 -3.57 12.12
C ARG A 156 8.74 -3.87 11.52
N GLU A 157 9.21 -3.07 10.59
CA GLU A 157 10.57 -3.20 10.04
C GLU A 157 11.62 -2.92 11.13
N ARG A 158 11.45 -1.85 11.93
CA ARG A 158 12.36 -1.51 13.03
C ARG A 158 12.33 -2.51 14.19
N GLU A 159 11.16 -3.01 14.58
CA GLU A 159 11.02 -3.97 15.67
C GLU A 159 11.57 -5.35 15.31
N ARG A 160 11.54 -5.71 14.02
CA ARG A 160 12.15 -6.95 13.52
C ARG A 160 13.66 -6.86 13.41
N ALA A 161 14.19 -5.73 12.94
CA ALA A 161 15.64 -5.48 12.93
C ALA A 161 16.28 -5.64 14.32
N ARG A 162 15.56 -5.27 15.39
CA ARG A 162 16.01 -5.44 16.79
C ARG A 162 15.91 -6.87 17.34
N ARG A 163 15.20 -7.78 16.68
CA ARG A 163 15.08 -9.19 17.11
C ARG A 163 16.10 -10.11 16.43
N ASP A 164 16.69 -9.62 15.35
CA ASP A 164 17.74 -10.32 14.60
C ASP A 164 19.15 -9.87 15.04
N GLU A 165 19.25 -8.95 16.01
CA GLU A 165 20.44 -8.57 16.80
C GLU A 165 20.47 -9.32 18.15
#